data_AF-A0A2E8K2C7-F1
#
_entry.id   AF-A0A2E8K2C7-F1
#
_cell.length_a   1.000
_cell.length_b   1.000
_cell.length_c   1.000
_cell.angle_alpha   90.00
_cell.angle_beta   90.00
_cell.angle_gamma   90.00
#
_symmetry.space_group_name_H-M   'P 1'
#
loop_
_entity.id
_entity.type
_entity.pdbx_description
1 polymer ?
#
loop_
_entity_poly.entity_id
_entity_poly.type
_entity_poly.pdbx_seq_one_letter_code
_entity_poly.pdbx_strand_id
1 'polypeptide(L)'
;MKKRQVLYRKNPNKYNRKGPRRYERPDAKRVMARFLEAGAVMLYDQQNPANNEIKNPGKDVNYRAVGPTTWTMSPDERGGVEPGAGINDQTKDAPPASSRVIPDQMKQTLQDNLTYVRASRTAAAKIDEIMGKCGPLIVQRSGSIQFRRKRILPKHGMLIYEVQGSVGGVSDGKTYTVRIKADRRDKRVKALAKMPVKVSCSCPYFRWQGPEHWAKTNGYLYGRPVGTASKPVIKDPKGKHWVCKHVYAILNAKKRLRFASEGGTLDPIDTLDLSPLSDPVRVAYRYARKTS
;
A
#
# COMPACT_ATOMS: atom_id res chain seq x y z
N MET A 1 28.78 64.26 -5.78
CA MET A 1 28.72 62.78 -5.72
C MET A 1 28.38 62.34 -4.29
N LYS A 2 27.14 61.90 -4.03
CA LYS A 2 26.71 61.46 -2.69
C LYS A 2 26.97 59.96 -2.51
N LYS A 3 27.86 59.60 -1.58
CA LYS A 3 28.19 58.21 -1.22
C LYS A 3 27.00 57.56 -0.52
N ARG A 4 26.42 56.51 -1.11
CA ARG A 4 25.39 55.67 -0.47
C ARG A 4 26.07 54.77 0.57
N GLN A 5 25.75 54.97 1.85
CA GLN A 5 26.10 54.03 2.92
C GLN A 5 25.14 52.82 2.86
N VAL A 6 25.70 51.62 2.73
CA VAL A 6 24.97 50.35 2.77
C VAL A 6 24.92 49.89 4.23
N LEU A 7 23.75 50.07 4.88
CA LEU A 7 23.48 49.56 6.21
C LEU A 7 23.23 48.04 6.14
N TYR A 8 24.23 47.25 6.51
CA TYR A 8 24.06 45.81 6.75
C TYR A 8 23.18 45.58 7.98
N ARG A 9 21.91 45.24 7.78
CA ARG A 9 21.04 44.70 8.83
C ARG A 9 21.53 43.31 9.21
N LYS A 10 22.22 43.19 10.34
CA LYS A 10 22.51 41.90 10.99
C LYS A 10 21.18 41.25 11.37
N ASN A 11 20.91 40.09 10.78
CA ASN A 11 19.69 39.30 11.01
C ASN A 11 19.87 38.48 12.31
N PRO A 12 19.16 38.78 13.42
CA PRO A 12 19.44 38.16 14.73
C PRO A 12 18.89 36.73 14.88
N ASN A 13 18.26 36.15 13.86
CA ASN A 13 17.74 34.79 13.90
C ASN A 13 18.85 33.75 13.62
N LYS A 14 19.84 33.70 14.52
CA LYS A 14 20.73 32.54 14.67
C LYS A 14 19.90 31.39 15.23
N TYR A 15 19.72 30.37 14.41
CA TYR A 15 19.08 29.09 14.73
C TYR A 15 19.54 28.54 16.09
N ASN A 16 18.66 28.56 17.09
CA ASN A 16 18.78 27.74 18.29
C ASN A 16 18.64 26.26 17.88
N ARG A 17 19.76 25.63 17.52
CA ARG A 17 19.84 24.18 17.37
C ARG A 17 19.57 23.56 18.74
N LYS A 18 18.32 23.13 18.98
CA LYS A 18 17.98 22.27 20.11
C LYS A 18 18.91 21.05 20.03
N GLY A 19 19.74 20.86 21.04
CA GLY A 19 20.66 19.72 21.12
C GLY A 19 19.90 18.39 21.02
N PRO A 20 20.60 17.29 20.69
CA PRO A 20 20.00 15.97 20.61
C PRO A 20 19.26 15.67 21.91
N ARG A 21 17.94 15.49 21.83
CA ARG A 21 17.12 15.08 22.97
C ARG A 21 17.72 13.79 23.51
N ARG A 22 18.26 13.82 24.74
CA ARG A 22 18.62 12.60 25.47
C ARG A 22 17.37 11.73 25.48
N TYR A 23 17.48 10.56 24.85
CA TYR A 23 16.42 9.57 24.88
C TYR A 23 16.43 8.98 26.29
N GLU A 24 15.52 9.45 27.15
CA GLU A 24 15.29 8.79 28.43
C GLU A 24 14.81 7.38 28.12
N ARG A 25 15.62 6.38 28.51
CA ARG A 25 15.23 4.97 28.36
C ARG A 25 13.92 4.79 29.15
N PRO A 26 12.86 4.26 28.53
CA PRO A 26 11.63 3.97 29.24
C PRO A 26 11.95 3.03 30.40
N ASP A 27 11.42 3.37 31.57
CA ASP A 27 11.65 2.67 32.82
C ASP A 27 11.34 1.17 32.67
N ALA A 28 12.31 0.31 32.98
CA ALA A 28 12.26 -1.13 32.66
C ALA A 28 11.04 -1.82 33.28
N LYS A 29 10.60 -1.34 34.46
CA LYS A 29 9.37 -1.81 35.14
C LYS A 29 8.12 -1.63 34.28
N ARG A 30 8.03 -0.51 33.54
CA ARG A 30 6.89 -0.19 32.68
C ARG A 30 6.87 -1.03 31.40
N VAL A 31 8.04 -1.44 30.90
CA VAL A 31 8.15 -2.35 29.75
C VAL A 31 7.76 -3.78 30.15
N MET A 32 8.21 -4.26 31.32
CA MET A 32 7.86 -5.59 31.83
C MET A 32 6.37 -5.72 32.18
N ALA A 33 5.75 -4.67 32.75
CA ALA A 33 4.31 -4.67 33.03
C ALA A 33 3.47 -4.87 31.76
N ARG A 34 3.85 -4.22 30.64
CA ARG A 34 3.16 -4.41 29.35
C ARG A 34 3.33 -5.82 28.77
N PHE A 35 4.46 -6.47 29.03
CA PHE A 35 4.68 -7.84 28.57
C PHE A 35 3.85 -8.85 29.37
N LEU A 36 3.71 -8.66 30.68
CA LEU A 36 2.86 -9.50 31.52
C LEU A 36 1.37 -9.33 31.18
N GLU A 37 0.92 -8.11 30.92
CA GLU A 37 -0.46 -7.81 30.49
C GLU A 37 -0.76 -8.38 29.09
N ALA A 38 0.22 -8.35 28.17
CA ALA A 38 0.07 -8.92 26.84
C ALA A 38 0.19 -10.46 26.83
N GLY A 39 0.96 -11.05 27.75
CA GLY A 39 1.10 -12.50 27.90
C GLY A 39 -0.18 -13.18 28.40
N ALA A 40 -1.02 -12.47 29.16
CA ALA A 40 -2.29 -12.98 29.67
C ALA A 40 -3.39 -13.17 28.59
N VAL A 41 -3.20 -12.64 27.38
CA VAL A 41 -4.17 -12.75 26.26
C VAL A 41 -3.83 -13.88 25.29
N MET A 42 -2.78 -14.66 25.56
CA MET A 42 -2.39 -15.84 24.75
C MET A 42 -2.73 -17.17 25.45
N LEU A 43 -3.79 -17.23 26.24
CA LEU A 43 -4.42 -18.50 26.58
C LEU A 43 -5.23 -18.97 25.38
N TYR A 44 -4.66 -19.93 24.67
CA TYR A 44 -5.26 -20.64 23.56
C TYR A 44 -6.65 -21.16 23.95
N ASP A 45 -7.65 -20.77 23.16
CA ASP A 45 -8.98 -21.34 23.18
C ASP A 45 -8.89 -22.82 22.71
N GLN A 46 -8.65 -23.72 23.68
CA GLN A 46 -8.50 -25.16 23.47
C GLN A 46 -9.82 -25.86 23.07
N GLN A 47 -10.95 -25.14 23.07
CA GLN A 47 -12.27 -25.69 22.78
C GLN A 47 -12.74 -25.40 21.35
N ASN A 48 -11.96 -24.69 20.55
CA ASN A 48 -12.31 -24.42 19.16
C ASN A 48 -12.02 -25.66 18.27
N PRO A 49 -13.04 -26.34 17.72
CA PRO A 49 -12.88 -27.55 16.92
C PRO A 49 -12.06 -27.34 15.64
N ALA A 50 -11.89 -26.10 15.18
CA ALA A 50 -11.06 -25.76 14.02
C ALA A 50 -9.55 -25.93 14.25
N ASN A 51 -9.10 -26.02 15.52
CA ASN A 51 -7.69 -26.30 15.83
C ASN A 51 -7.34 -27.80 15.81
N ASN A 52 -8.35 -28.69 15.77
CA ASN A 52 -8.12 -30.13 15.67
C ASN A 52 -7.79 -30.61 14.24
N GLU A 53 -7.92 -29.76 13.22
CA GLU A 53 -7.58 -30.09 11.84
C GLU A 53 -6.14 -29.72 11.43
N ILE A 54 -5.40 -28.99 12.28
CA ILE A 54 -3.99 -28.66 12.01
C ILE A 54 -3.09 -29.63 12.78
N LYS A 55 -2.90 -30.83 12.21
CA LYS A 55 -1.66 -31.64 12.22
C LYS A 55 -1.96 -33.06 11.75
N ASN A 56 -2.04 -33.25 10.45
CA ASN A 56 -1.30 -34.38 9.87
C ASN A 56 -0.04 -33.76 9.26
N PRO A 57 1.15 -33.91 9.88
CA PRO A 57 2.38 -33.54 9.21
C PRO A 57 2.41 -34.27 7.86
N GLY A 58 2.74 -33.54 6.79
CA GLY A 58 2.97 -34.17 5.49
C GLY A 58 3.95 -35.32 5.65
N LYS A 59 3.88 -36.30 4.75
CA LYS A 59 4.66 -37.57 4.72
C LYS A 59 6.19 -37.45 4.88
N ASP A 60 6.73 -36.24 5.03
CA ASP A 60 8.15 -35.94 5.13
C ASP A 60 8.61 -35.58 6.56
N VAL A 61 7.76 -35.78 7.58
CA VAL A 61 8.15 -35.59 8.99
C VAL A 61 7.88 -36.87 9.78
N ASN A 62 8.95 -37.61 10.09
CA ASN A 62 8.95 -38.93 10.78
C ASN A 62 8.59 -38.82 12.28
N TYR A 63 7.45 -38.24 12.60
CA TYR A 63 6.90 -38.29 13.97
C TYR A 63 5.50 -38.89 13.92
N ARG A 64 5.38 -40.14 14.38
CA ARG A 64 4.09 -40.80 14.57
C ARG A 64 3.70 -40.65 16.04
N ALA A 65 2.68 -39.85 16.32
CA ALA A 65 2.14 -39.74 17.68
C ALA A 65 1.43 -41.06 18.04
N VAL A 66 1.91 -41.75 19.08
CA VAL A 66 1.30 -42.99 19.58
C VAL A 66 0.29 -42.71 20.69
N GLY A 67 0.33 -41.52 21.30
CA GLY A 67 -0.65 -41.07 22.29
C GLY A 67 -0.52 -39.58 22.63
N PRO A 68 -1.40 -39.04 23.50
CA PRO A 68 -1.45 -37.60 23.83
C PRO A 68 -0.24 -37.08 24.62
N THR A 69 0.57 -37.96 25.23
CA THR A 69 1.75 -37.57 26.03
C THR A 69 3.02 -38.35 25.71
N THR A 70 2.97 -39.34 24.81
CA THR A 70 4.10 -40.22 24.48
C THR A 70 4.51 -40.08 23.02
N TRP A 71 5.78 -39.73 22.82
CA TRP A 71 6.41 -39.67 21.51
C TRP A 71 7.48 -40.75 21.48
N THR A 72 7.38 -41.68 20.53
CA THR A 72 8.43 -42.66 20.26
C THR A 72 9.19 -42.24 19.01
N MET A 73 10.47 -41.91 19.18
CA MET A 73 11.38 -41.75 18.05
C MET A 73 11.83 -43.15 17.64
N SER A 74 11.25 -43.69 16.58
CA SER A 74 11.85 -44.84 15.89
C SER A 74 13.21 -44.38 15.34
N PRO A 75 14.33 -45.02 15.71
CA PRO A 75 15.63 -44.70 15.15
C PRO A 75 15.58 -44.86 13.64
N ASP A 76 15.91 -43.81 12.90
CA ASP A 76 16.04 -43.89 11.45
C ASP A 76 17.05 -45.00 11.10
N GLU A 77 16.62 -46.00 10.33
CA GLU A 77 17.54 -46.96 9.67
C GLU A 77 18.41 -46.27 8.60
N ARG A 78 18.19 -44.98 8.35
CA ARG A 78 19.15 -44.15 7.61
C ARG A 78 20.15 -43.59 8.61
N GLY A 79 21.19 -44.39 8.88
CA GLY A 79 22.38 -43.96 9.60
C GLY A 79 22.79 -42.57 9.13
N GLY A 80 22.69 -41.60 10.03
CA GLY A 80 23.06 -40.22 9.76
C GLY A 80 24.50 -40.20 9.26
N VAL A 81 24.71 -39.56 8.11
CA VAL A 81 26.05 -39.29 7.59
C VAL A 81 26.77 -38.48 8.67
N GLU A 82 27.91 -38.98 9.15
CA GLU A 82 28.65 -38.33 10.24
C GLU A 82 28.98 -36.87 9.88
N PRO A 83 28.84 -35.92 10.83
CA PRO A 83 29.19 -34.53 10.59
C PRO A 83 30.68 -34.40 10.26
N GLY A 84 31.00 -34.18 8.99
CA GLY A 84 32.39 -34.08 8.51
C GLY A 84 32.78 -35.12 7.44
N ALA A 85 31.92 -36.10 7.15
CA ALA A 85 32.10 -36.94 5.97
C ALA A 85 31.93 -36.05 4.73
N GLY A 86 33.04 -35.82 4.02
CA GLY A 86 33.07 -34.99 2.81
C GLY A 86 31.95 -35.39 1.86
N ILE A 87 31.27 -34.38 1.30
CA ILE A 87 30.23 -34.59 0.28
C ILE A 87 30.87 -35.43 -0.81
N ASN A 88 30.46 -36.69 -0.89
CA ASN A 88 30.98 -37.63 -1.87
C ASN A 88 30.63 -37.04 -3.25
N ASP A 89 31.65 -36.65 -4.01
CA ASP A 89 31.56 -35.98 -5.32
C ASP A 89 31.10 -36.97 -6.41
N GLN A 90 30.07 -37.78 -6.11
CA GLN A 90 29.38 -38.68 -7.04
C GLN A 90 28.58 -37.91 -8.10
N THR A 91 28.65 -36.58 -8.10
CA THR A 91 28.10 -35.73 -9.15
C THR A 91 28.92 -35.72 -10.44
N LYS A 92 30.16 -36.26 -10.44
CA LYS A 92 31.00 -36.29 -11.64
C LYS A 92 30.55 -37.30 -12.70
N ASP A 93 29.90 -38.40 -12.28
CA ASP A 93 29.37 -39.45 -13.17
C ASP A 93 27.85 -39.58 -13.11
N ALA A 94 27.16 -38.60 -12.51
CA ALA A 94 25.72 -38.51 -12.68
C ALA A 94 25.47 -38.24 -14.18
N PRO A 95 24.80 -39.14 -14.93
CA PRO A 95 24.46 -38.88 -16.33
C PRO A 95 23.74 -37.54 -16.36
N PRO A 96 24.13 -36.58 -17.23
CA PRO A 96 23.74 -35.18 -17.15
C PRO A 96 22.26 -35.12 -16.81
N ALA A 97 21.99 -34.81 -15.54
CA ALA A 97 20.73 -35.15 -14.88
C ALA A 97 19.63 -34.76 -15.84
N SER A 98 18.90 -35.77 -16.36
CA SER A 98 17.96 -35.64 -17.48
C SER A 98 17.21 -34.35 -17.27
N SER A 99 17.70 -33.29 -17.91
CA SER A 99 17.25 -31.96 -17.64
C SER A 99 15.90 -32.01 -18.29
N ARG A 100 14.85 -32.24 -17.49
CA ARG A 100 13.50 -32.52 -17.96
C ARG A 100 13.22 -31.48 -19.02
N VAL A 101 13.35 -31.89 -20.28
CA VAL A 101 13.21 -31.00 -21.41
C VAL A 101 11.77 -30.61 -21.31
N ILE A 102 11.52 -29.40 -20.80
CA ILE A 102 10.16 -28.88 -20.72
C ILE A 102 9.71 -28.89 -22.18
N PRO A 103 8.70 -29.71 -22.53
CA PRO A 103 8.24 -29.81 -23.92
C PRO A 103 7.93 -28.41 -24.42
N ASP A 104 8.20 -28.10 -25.68
CA ASP A 104 8.02 -26.73 -26.19
C ASP A 104 6.59 -26.21 -25.99
N GLN A 105 5.59 -27.11 -25.98
CA GLN A 105 4.20 -26.80 -25.63
C GLN A 105 4.01 -26.28 -24.19
N MET A 106 4.81 -26.74 -23.22
CA MET A 106 4.79 -26.24 -21.84
C MET A 106 5.60 -24.95 -21.65
N LYS A 107 6.57 -24.65 -22.52
CA LYS A 107 7.31 -23.38 -22.45
C LYS A 107 6.38 -22.20 -22.72
N GLN A 108 5.48 -22.35 -23.69
CA GLN A 108 4.54 -21.31 -24.06
C GLN A 108 3.52 -21.04 -22.94
N THR A 109 2.95 -22.09 -22.33
CA THR A 109 2.03 -21.93 -21.19
C THR A 109 2.72 -21.32 -19.96
N LEU A 110 3.99 -21.64 -19.69
CA LEU A 110 4.76 -21.01 -18.62
C LEU A 110 5.07 -19.54 -18.93
N GLN A 111 5.40 -19.20 -20.18
CA GLN A 111 5.60 -17.82 -20.60
C GLN A 111 4.31 -17.01 -20.53
N ASP A 112 3.18 -17.57 -20.97
CA ASP A 112 1.87 -16.93 -20.87
C ASP A 112 1.45 -16.75 -19.41
N ASN A 113 1.68 -17.76 -18.56
CA ASN A 113 1.45 -17.66 -17.12
C ASN A 113 2.37 -16.63 -16.47
N LEU A 114 3.65 -16.53 -16.85
CA LEU A 114 4.57 -15.52 -16.34
C LEU A 114 4.17 -14.12 -16.82
N THR A 115 3.71 -13.97 -18.05
CA THR A 115 3.26 -12.70 -18.63
C THR A 115 1.95 -12.27 -17.98
N TYR A 116 1.03 -13.21 -17.77
CA TYR A 116 -0.20 -13.01 -17.00
C TYR A 116 0.09 -12.68 -15.54
N VAL A 117 1.03 -13.38 -14.89
CA VAL A 117 1.46 -13.09 -13.52
C VAL A 117 2.20 -11.76 -13.44
N ARG A 118 2.95 -11.34 -14.45
CA ARG A 118 3.60 -10.02 -14.51
C ARG A 118 2.60 -8.90 -14.78
N ALA A 119 1.62 -9.13 -15.65
CA ALA A 119 0.55 -8.18 -15.93
C ALA A 119 -0.41 -8.04 -14.73
N SER A 120 -0.75 -9.15 -14.08
CA SER A 120 -1.55 -9.19 -12.84
C SER A 120 -0.75 -8.78 -11.60
N ARG A 121 0.59 -8.90 -11.62
CA ARG A 121 1.49 -8.19 -10.71
C ARG A 121 1.55 -6.71 -11.09
N THR A 122 0.47 -6.03 -10.75
CA THR A 122 0.51 -4.73 -10.07
C THR A 122 0.79 -3.49 -10.94
N ALA A 123 0.14 -3.39 -12.09
CA ALA A 123 -0.32 -2.06 -12.49
C ALA A 123 -1.45 -1.68 -11.53
N ALA A 124 -1.16 -0.83 -10.54
CA ALA A 124 -2.22 -0.29 -9.68
C ALA A 124 -3.31 0.35 -10.56
N ALA A 125 -4.58 0.14 -10.22
CA ALA A 125 -5.69 0.62 -11.04
C ALA A 125 -5.61 2.14 -11.28
N LYS A 126 -6.08 2.57 -12.46
CA LYS A 126 -6.20 4.00 -12.79
C LYS A 126 -7.41 4.60 -12.08
N ILE A 127 -7.42 5.93 -11.94
CA ILE A 127 -8.53 6.64 -11.27
C ILE A 127 -9.87 6.35 -11.97
N ASP A 128 -9.90 6.41 -13.29
CA ASP A 128 -11.14 6.21 -14.06
C ASP A 128 -11.71 4.80 -13.90
N GLU A 129 -10.84 3.78 -13.81
CA GLU A 129 -11.23 2.39 -13.58
C GLU A 129 -11.82 2.20 -12.18
N ILE A 130 -11.15 2.77 -11.15
CA ILE A 130 -11.62 2.72 -9.77
C ILE A 130 -12.99 3.40 -9.64
N MET A 131 -13.15 4.57 -10.28
CA MET A 131 -14.40 5.32 -10.25
C MET A 131 -15.52 4.63 -11.05
N GLY A 132 -15.20 4.03 -12.20
CA GLY A 132 -16.17 3.34 -13.05
C GLY A 132 -16.78 2.08 -12.42
N LYS A 133 -16.09 1.47 -11.45
CA LYS A 133 -16.59 0.31 -10.70
C LYS A 133 -17.38 0.67 -9.43
N CYS A 134 -17.61 1.95 -9.17
CA CYS A 134 -18.40 2.41 -8.02
C CYS A 134 -19.90 2.52 -8.35
N GLY A 135 -20.75 1.98 -7.47
CA GLY A 135 -22.21 2.12 -7.61
C GLY A 135 -22.72 3.57 -7.47
N PRO A 136 -23.90 3.89 -8.05
CA PRO A 136 -24.43 5.27 -8.12
C PRO A 136 -24.69 5.89 -6.74
N LEU A 137 -25.03 5.07 -5.74
CA LEU A 137 -25.23 5.53 -4.35
C LEU A 137 -23.96 6.15 -3.74
N ILE A 138 -22.78 5.61 -4.08
CA ILE A 138 -21.50 6.17 -3.62
C ILE A 138 -21.26 7.50 -4.31
N VAL A 139 -21.54 7.58 -5.61
CA VAL A 139 -21.40 8.80 -6.41
C VAL A 139 -22.26 9.92 -5.82
N GLN A 140 -23.55 9.66 -5.59
CA GLN A 140 -24.48 10.63 -5.01
C GLN A 140 -24.03 11.09 -3.61
N ARG A 141 -23.66 10.16 -2.73
CA ARG A 141 -23.20 10.45 -1.36
C ARG A 141 -21.85 11.15 -1.29
N SER A 142 -21.05 11.09 -2.36
CA SER A 142 -19.74 11.74 -2.41
C SER A 142 -19.84 13.25 -2.67
N GLY A 143 -20.93 13.72 -3.28
CA GLY A 143 -21.07 15.12 -3.69
C GLY A 143 -21.13 16.13 -2.52
N SER A 144 -21.64 15.71 -1.36
CA SER A 144 -21.76 16.56 -0.17
C SER A 144 -20.52 16.52 0.74
N ILE A 145 -19.48 15.76 0.38
CA ILE A 145 -18.34 15.55 1.27
C ILE A 145 -17.36 16.71 1.17
N GLN A 146 -17.17 17.39 2.29
CA GLN A 146 -16.11 18.38 2.44
C GLN A 146 -14.80 17.71 2.87
N PHE A 147 -13.70 18.14 2.24
CA PHE A 147 -12.36 17.66 2.56
C PHE A 147 -11.35 18.80 2.57
N ARG A 148 -10.37 18.71 3.46
CA ARG A 148 -9.26 19.64 3.62
C ARG A 148 -7.95 18.96 3.22
N ARG A 149 -7.08 19.71 2.55
CA ARG A 149 -5.71 19.28 2.26
C ARG A 149 -4.89 19.27 3.56
N LYS A 150 -4.38 18.10 3.95
CA LYS A 150 -3.49 17.98 5.12
C LYS A 150 -2.02 18.12 4.75
N ARG A 151 -1.57 17.35 3.74
CA ARG A 151 -0.16 17.33 3.32
C ARG A 151 -0.04 16.86 1.87
N ILE A 152 0.85 17.48 1.10
CA ILE A 152 1.23 17.05 -0.26
C ILE A 152 2.74 16.82 -0.26
N LEU A 153 3.16 15.63 -0.68
CA LEU A 153 4.56 15.24 -0.86
C LEU A 153 4.78 14.93 -2.35
N PRO A 154 5.05 15.94 -3.20
CA PRO A 154 5.11 15.76 -4.65
C PRO A 154 6.26 14.84 -5.07
N LYS A 155 7.39 14.89 -4.34
CA LYS A 155 8.54 14.00 -4.54
C LYS A 155 8.17 12.51 -4.44
N HIS A 156 7.25 12.17 -3.54
CA HIS A 156 6.80 10.79 -3.33
C HIS A 156 5.46 10.49 -4.02
N GLY A 157 4.89 11.44 -4.78
CA GLY A 157 3.56 11.32 -5.37
C GLY A 157 2.43 11.13 -4.36
N MET A 158 2.63 11.54 -3.10
CA MET A 158 1.70 11.25 -2.01
C MET A 158 0.86 12.48 -1.65
N LEU A 159 -0.44 12.29 -1.62
CA LEU A 159 -1.44 13.28 -1.23
C LEU A 159 -2.17 12.76 0.01
N ILE A 160 -2.24 13.59 1.05
CA ILE A 160 -2.94 13.27 2.29
C ILE A 160 -4.01 14.33 2.51
N TYR A 161 -5.24 13.88 2.64
CA TYR A 161 -6.42 14.69 2.88
C TYR A 161 -7.09 14.28 4.19
N GLU A 162 -7.68 15.27 4.85
CA GLU A 162 -8.63 15.07 5.93
C GLU A 162 -10.03 15.27 5.39
N VAL A 163 -10.92 14.34 5.70
CA VAL A 163 -12.29 14.32 5.18
C VAL A 163 -13.24 14.27 6.36
N GLN A 164 -14.28 15.09 6.33
CA GLN A 164 -15.33 15.01 7.34
C GLN A 164 -16.20 13.78 7.07
N GLY A 165 -16.46 13.02 8.13
CA GLY A 165 -17.40 11.92 8.11
C GLY A 165 -18.82 12.45 7.99
N SER A 166 -19.62 11.79 7.14
CA SER A 166 -21.07 11.99 7.16
C SER A 166 -21.79 10.66 7.38
N VAL A 167 -22.85 10.65 8.16
CA VAL A 167 -23.81 9.54 8.24
C VAL A 167 -25.17 10.10 7.84
N GLY A 168 -25.83 9.45 6.88
CA GLY A 168 -27.13 9.91 6.38
C GLY A 168 -27.14 11.29 5.71
N GLY A 169 -25.98 11.89 5.42
CA GLY A 169 -25.89 13.25 4.87
C GLY A 169 -25.63 14.32 5.93
N VAL A 170 -25.68 13.98 7.21
CA VAL A 170 -25.32 14.85 8.34
C VAL A 170 -23.85 14.65 8.69
N SER A 171 -23.15 15.73 9.05
CA SER A 171 -21.74 15.68 9.46
C SER A 171 -21.61 15.12 10.87
N ASP A 172 -20.85 14.04 11.05
CA ASP A 172 -20.67 13.36 12.35
C ASP A 172 -19.62 14.00 13.26
N GLY A 173 -18.98 15.09 12.82
CA GLY A 173 -17.80 15.68 13.47
C GLY A 173 -16.52 14.82 13.41
N LYS A 174 -16.63 13.52 13.12
CA LYS A 174 -15.49 12.61 12.94
C LYS A 174 -14.70 12.98 11.70
N THR A 175 -13.38 13.00 11.80
CA THR A 175 -12.50 13.23 10.65
C THR A 175 -11.77 11.95 10.27
N TYR A 176 -11.67 11.70 8.97
CA TYR A 176 -10.97 10.55 8.41
C TYR A 176 -9.79 11.01 7.56
N THR A 177 -8.71 10.23 7.56
CA THR A 177 -7.55 10.50 6.71
C THR A 177 -7.63 9.64 5.47
N VAL A 178 -7.48 10.29 4.31
CA VAL A 178 -7.38 9.63 3.00
C VAL A 178 -5.98 9.88 2.47
N ARG A 179 -5.29 8.79 2.12
CA ARG A 179 -3.96 8.83 1.51
C ARG A 179 -4.08 8.30 0.09
N ILE A 180 -3.54 9.07 -0.85
CA ILE A 180 -3.47 8.72 -2.26
C ILE A 180 -2.00 8.80 -2.66
N LYS A 181 -1.45 7.70 -3.18
CA LYS A 181 -0.09 7.64 -3.69
C LYS A 181 -0.14 7.32 -5.17
N ALA A 182 0.25 8.28 -6.00
CA ALA A 182 0.47 8.03 -7.43
C ALA A 182 1.78 7.24 -7.60
N ASP A 183 1.72 6.13 -8.34
CA ASP A 183 2.90 5.35 -8.68
C ASP A 183 3.54 5.97 -9.94
N ARG A 184 4.59 6.77 -9.70
CA ARG A 184 5.27 7.59 -10.71
C ARG A 184 6.40 6.82 -11.42
N ARG A 185 6.16 5.57 -11.82
CA ARG A 185 7.15 4.80 -12.60
C ARG A 185 7.53 5.54 -13.89
N ASP A 186 6.51 6.05 -14.59
CA ASP A 186 6.69 6.86 -15.79
C ASP A 186 6.77 8.35 -15.46
N LYS A 187 7.99 8.89 -15.40
CA LYS A 187 8.24 10.32 -15.14
C LYS A 187 7.61 11.26 -16.19
N ARG A 188 7.30 10.75 -17.38
CA ARG A 188 6.67 11.51 -18.49
C ARG A 188 5.20 11.83 -18.21
N VAL A 189 4.50 10.95 -17.48
CA VAL A 189 3.07 11.11 -17.19
C VAL A 189 2.89 12.03 -15.98
N LYS A 190 2.48 13.28 -16.24
CA LYS A 190 2.27 14.27 -15.17
C LYS A 190 0.85 14.29 -14.61
N ALA A 191 -0.14 13.80 -15.36
CA ALA A 191 -1.57 13.91 -15.02
C ALA A 191 -2.04 12.76 -14.13
N LEU A 192 -2.61 13.08 -12.95
CA LEU A 192 -3.02 12.10 -11.94
C LEU A 192 -3.99 11.06 -12.46
N ALA A 193 -4.97 11.44 -13.29
CA ALA A 193 -5.93 10.51 -13.89
C ALA A 193 -5.28 9.38 -14.71
N LYS A 194 -4.15 9.66 -15.37
CA LYS A 194 -3.46 8.70 -16.24
C LYS A 194 -2.50 7.78 -15.48
N MET A 195 -2.14 8.14 -14.25
CA MET A 195 -1.21 7.38 -13.44
C MET A 195 -1.92 6.24 -12.68
N PRO A 196 -1.24 5.11 -12.48
CA PRO A 196 -1.66 4.11 -11.51
C PRO A 196 -1.64 4.72 -10.09
N VAL A 197 -2.71 4.53 -9.31
CA VAL A 197 -2.82 5.11 -7.96
C VAL A 197 -3.04 4.04 -6.91
N LYS A 198 -2.43 4.23 -5.74
CA LYS A 198 -2.72 3.45 -4.54
C LYS A 198 -3.46 4.32 -3.53
N VAL A 199 -4.50 3.78 -2.91
CA VAL A 199 -5.36 4.51 -1.98
C VAL A 199 -5.51 3.79 -0.65
N SER A 200 -5.68 4.56 0.42
CA SER A 200 -6.11 4.06 1.73
C SER A 200 -6.99 5.10 2.40
N CYS A 201 -8.04 4.66 3.07
CA CYS A 201 -8.88 5.53 3.89
C CYS A 201 -9.01 4.95 5.29
N SER A 202 -8.94 5.80 6.31
CA SER A 202 -9.12 5.38 7.70
C SER A 202 -10.59 5.20 8.12
N CYS A 203 -11.55 5.35 7.22
CA CYS A 203 -12.96 5.22 7.58
C CYS A 203 -13.37 3.74 7.78
N PRO A 204 -14.27 3.44 8.73
CA PRO A 204 -14.75 2.08 8.98
C PRO A 204 -15.37 1.42 7.73
N TYR A 205 -16.05 2.20 6.88
CA TYR A 205 -16.63 1.70 5.64
C TYR A 205 -15.55 1.12 4.71
N PHE A 206 -14.41 1.80 4.56
CA PHE A 206 -13.33 1.31 3.69
C PHE A 206 -12.78 -0.02 4.21
N ARG A 207 -12.57 -0.10 5.53
CA ARG A 207 -12.01 -1.27 6.23
C ARG A 207 -12.92 -2.51 6.18
N TRP A 208 -14.24 -2.31 6.32
CA TRP A 208 -15.15 -3.43 6.62
C TRP A 208 -16.20 -3.72 5.55
N GLN A 209 -16.45 -2.81 4.59
CA GLN A 209 -17.59 -2.93 3.66
C GLN A 209 -17.20 -3.41 2.26
N GLY A 210 -15.96 -3.87 2.07
CA GLY A 210 -15.47 -4.35 0.78
C GLY A 210 -14.37 -3.53 0.10
N PRO A 211 -14.33 -2.19 0.18
CA PRO A 211 -13.33 -1.39 -0.54
C PRO A 211 -11.88 -1.82 -0.28
N GLU A 212 -11.53 -2.18 0.96
CA GLU A 212 -10.19 -2.66 1.29
C GLU A 212 -9.86 -4.01 0.65
N HIS A 213 -10.84 -4.94 0.58
CA HIS A 213 -10.68 -6.21 -0.12
C HIS A 213 -10.40 -5.97 -1.61
N TRP A 214 -11.23 -5.17 -2.27
CA TRP A 214 -11.06 -4.84 -3.69
C TRP A 214 -9.75 -4.10 -3.95
N ALA A 215 -9.35 -3.20 -3.06
CA ALA A 215 -8.06 -2.52 -3.15
C ALA A 215 -6.87 -3.49 -3.07
N LYS A 216 -6.96 -4.50 -2.20
CA LYS A 216 -5.92 -5.53 -2.08
C LYS A 216 -5.90 -6.44 -3.32
N THR A 217 -7.06 -6.95 -3.73
CA THR A 217 -7.22 -7.85 -4.87
C THR A 217 -6.74 -7.21 -6.17
N ASN A 218 -7.03 -5.93 -6.38
CA ASN A 218 -6.64 -5.19 -7.59
C ASN A 218 -5.30 -4.42 -7.43
N GLY A 219 -4.54 -4.66 -6.36
CA GLY A 219 -3.20 -4.10 -6.18
C GLY A 219 -3.11 -2.57 -5.98
N TYR A 220 -4.23 -1.89 -5.73
CA TYR A 220 -4.28 -0.45 -5.47
C TYR A 220 -4.39 -0.08 -3.98
N LEU A 221 -4.29 -1.04 -3.06
CA LEU A 221 -4.25 -0.73 -1.63
C LEU A 221 -2.91 -0.06 -1.27
N TYR A 222 -2.99 1.09 -0.58
CA TYR A 222 -1.82 1.74 -0.02
C TYR A 222 -1.52 1.23 1.40
N GLY A 223 -0.44 0.44 1.52
CA GLY A 223 0.01 -0.13 2.79
C GLY A 223 -0.51 -1.55 3.02
N ARG A 224 -0.44 -2.01 4.28
CA ARG A 224 -1.01 -3.30 4.69
C ARG A 224 -2.52 -3.12 4.97
N PRO A 225 -3.35 -4.14 4.70
CA PRO A 225 -4.75 -4.11 5.11
C PRO A 225 -4.84 -3.98 6.63
N VAL A 226 -5.77 -3.14 7.09
CA VAL A 226 -6.04 -2.88 8.51
C VAL A 226 -7.23 -3.73 8.96
N GLY A 227 -8.19 -4.02 8.09
CA GLY A 227 -9.31 -4.92 8.34
C GLY A 227 -9.02 -6.37 7.95
N THR A 228 -10.07 -7.16 7.80
CA THR A 228 -9.98 -8.58 7.40
C THR A 228 -9.56 -8.75 5.94
N ALA A 229 -9.79 -7.73 5.09
CA ALA A 229 -9.61 -7.81 3.64
C ALA A 229 -10.26 -9.05 3.01
N SER A 230 -11.34 -9.55 3.62
CA SER A 230 -12.14 -10.68 3.14
C SER A 230 -13.21 -10.22 2.14
N LYS A 231 -13.65 -11.13 1.26
CA LYS A 231 -14.66 -10.82 0.25
C LYS A 231 -15.99 -10.46 0.94
N PRO A 232 -16.58 -9.28 0.66
CA PRO A 232 -17.80 -8.83 1.31
C PRO A 232 -19.03 -9.55 0.75
N VAL A 233 -19.51 -10.61 1.42
CA VAL A 233 -20.70 -11.35 0.94
C VAL A 233 -22.00 -10.56 1.20
N ILE A 234 -22.15 -9.97 2.39
CA ILE A 234 -23.42 -9.36 2.83
C ILE A 234 -23.58 -7.92 2.32
N LYS A 235 -22.51 -7.11 2.39
CA LYS A 235 -22.60 -5.64 2.18
C LYS A 235 -22.29 -5.18 0.75
N ASP A 236 -21.54 -5.96 0.00
CA ASP A 236 -21.25 -5.72 -1.42
C ASP A 236 -21.25 -7.03 -2.21
N PRO A 237 -22.39 -7.75 -2.26
CA PRO A 237 -22.48 -9.04 -2.94
C PRO A 237 -22.13 -8.95 -4.43
N LYS A 238 -22.34 -7.78 -5.04
CA LYS A 238 -22.09 -7.51 -6.46
C LYS A 238 -20.68 -6.97 -6.76
N GLY A 239 -19.86 -6.70 -5.75
CA GLY A 239 -18.50 -6.17 -5.94
C GLY A 239 -18.45 -4.77 -6.56
N LYS A 240 -19.47 -3.94 -6.32
CA LYS A 240 -19.62 -2.59 -6.91
C LYS A 240 -19.06 -1.48 -6.02
N HIS A 241 -18.43 -1.79 -4.90
CA HIS A 241 -17.93 -0.80 -3.95
C HIS A 241 -16.40 -0.87 -3.83
N TRP A 242 -15.71 -0.50 -4.91
CA TRP A 242 -14.24 -0.50 -4.97
C TRP A 242 -13.60 0.53 -4.03
N VAL A 243 -14.25 1.68 -3.82
CA VAL A 243 -13.80 2.72 -2.89
C VAL A 243 -14.93 3.22 -2.01
N CYS A 244 -14.57 3.81 -0.87
CA CYS A 244 -15.54 4.52 -0.04
C CYS A 244 -15.87 5.90 -0.64
N LYS A 245 -16.99 6.48 -0.20
CA LYS A 245 -17.42 7.82 -0.63
C LYS A 245 -16.37 8.92 -0.41
N HIS A 246 -15.57 8.84 0.66
CA HIS A 246 -14.52 9.81 0.95
C HIS A 246 -13.41 9.79 -0.11
N VAL A 247 -12.96 8.59 -0.48
CA VAL A 247 -11.93 8.41 -1.52
C VAL A 247 -12.49 8.84 -2.87
N TYR A 248 -13.73 8.45 -3.19
CA TYR A 248 -14.38 8.84 -4.43
C TYR A 248 -14.47 10.36 -4.58
N ALA A 249 -14.91 11.08 -3.54
CA ALA A 249 -15.00 12.54 -3.54
C ALA A 249 -13.65 13.20 -3.88
N ILE A 250 -12.57 12.75 -3.23
CA ILE A 250 -11.23 13.29 -3.48
C ILE A 250 -10.73 12.93 -4.89
N LEU A 251 -10.91 11.67 -5.33
CA LEU A 251 -10.49 11.25 -6.66
C LEU A 251 -11.22 12.04 -7.74
N ASN A 252 -12.54 12.22 -7.62
CA ASN A 252 -13.31 13.00 -8.57
C ASN A 252 -12.85 14.47 -8.63
N ALA A 253 -12.61 15.09 -7.47
CA ALA A 253 -12.15 16.47 -7.39
C ALA A 253 -10.69 16.66 -7.87
N LYS A 254 -9.84 15.63 -7.73
CA LYS A 254 -8.40 15.71 -8.00
C LYS A 254 -7.94 14.97 -9.25
N LYS A 255 -8.83 14.34 -10.03
CA LYS A 255 -8.47 13.68 -11.30
C LYS A 255 -7.74 14.60 -12.29
N ARG A 256 -8.05 15.90 -12.26
CA ARG A 256 -7.42 16.93 -13.11
C ARG A 256 -6.05 17.43 -12.60
N LEU A 257 -5.60 16.95 -11.44
CA LEU A 257 -4.34 17.35 -10.82
C LEU A 257 -3.13 16.91 -11.66
N ARG A 258 -2.09 17.75 -11.70
CA ARG A 258 -0.79 17.45 -12.33
C ARG A 258 0.34 17.59 -11.32
N PHE A 259 1.33 16.70 -11.40
CA PHE A 259 2.59 16.88 -10.68
C PHE A 259 3.55 17.77 -11.47
N ALA A 260 4.23 18.69 -10.80
CA ALA A 260 5.33 19.45 -11.38
C ALA A 260 6.46 18.49 -11.79
N SER A 261 7.12 18.78 -12.92
CA SER A 261 8.35 18.07 -13.29
C SER A 261 9.44 18.38 -12.25
N GLU A 262 10.27 17.38 -11.94
CA GLU A 262 11.32 17.39 -10.90
C GLU A 262 12.38 18.52 -11.02
N GLY A 263 12.29 19.39 -12.03
CA GLY A 263 13.21 20.52 -12.25
C GLY A 263 12.60 21.92 -12.09
N GLY A 264 11.36 22.05 -11.61
CA GLY A 264 10.84 23.37 -11.20
C GLY A 264 11.28 23.67 -9.78
N THR A 265 12.13 24.68 -9.59
CA THR A 265 12.43 25.27 -8.28
C THR A 265 11.13 25.50 -7.52
N LEU A 266 11.02 24.84 -6.37
CA LEU A 266 9.87 24.98 -5.47
C LEU A 266 9.92 26.39 -4.90
N ASP A 267 9.17 27.31 -5.48
CA ASP A 267 8.89 28.58 -4.82
C ASP A 267 8.20 28.27 -3.48
N PRO A 268 8.73 28.77 -2.36
CA PRO A 268 8.33 28.37 -1.01
C PRO A 268 7.17 29.23 -0.54
N ILE A 269 6.08 29.30 -1.29
CA ILE A 269 4.79 29.82 -0.80
C ILE A 269 3.69 28.95 -1.44
N ASP A 270 2.58 28.78 -0.72
CA ASP A 270 1.39 27.95 -0.93
C ASP A 270 0.73 27.92 -2.33
N THR A 271 1.34 28.47 -3.36
CA THR A 271 0.91 28.47 -4.76
C THR A 271 1.74 27.49 -5.59
N LEU A 272 1.79 26.22 -5.15
CA LEU A 272 1.69 25.15 -6.16
C LEU A 272 0.28 25.30 -6.73
N ASP A 273 0.17 26.22 -7.69
CA ASP A 273 -1.01 26.46 -8.48
C ASP A 273 -1.25 25.15 -9.18
N LEU A 274 -2.07 24.33 -8.52
CA LEU A 274 -2.80 23.24 -9.11
C LEU A 274 -3.84 23.89 -10.00
N SER A 275 -3.37 24.67 -10.97
CA SER A 275 -4.21 25.31 -11.95
C SER A 275 -4.98 24.14 -12.56
N PRO A 276 -6.33 24.19 -12.59
CA PRO A 276 -7.08 23.26 -13.43
C PRO A 276 -6.42 23.30 -14.82
N LEU A 277 -6.44 22.16 -15.54
CA LEU A 277 -5.94 22.09 -16.92
C LEU A 277 -6.22 23.43 -17.60
N SER A 278 -5.18 24.07 -18.12
CA SER A 278 -5.42 25.21 -18.99
C SER A 278 -6.42 24.74 -20.04
N ASP A 279 -7.56 25.42 -20.14
CA ASP A 279 -8.58 25.13 -21.14
C ASP A 279 -7.92 24.85 -22.49
N PRO A 280 -8.50 23.99 -23.36
CA PRO A 280 -7.96 23.76 -24.70
C PRO A 280 -7.64 25.08 -25.45
N VAL A 281 -8.37 26.16 -25.13
CA VAL A 281 -8.15 27.54 -25.58
C VAL A 281 -6.72 28.06 -25.28
N ARG A 282 -6.13 27.76 -24.13
CA ARG A 282 -4.78 28.25 -23.77
C ARG A 282 -3.65 27.50 -24.50
N VAL A 283 -3.88 26.24 -24.86
CA VAL A 283 -2.94 25.48 -25.70
C VAL A 283 -2.98 26.05 -27.11
N ALA A 284 -4.18 26.34 -27.64
CA ALA A 284 -4.34 27.03 -28.92
C ALA A 284 -3.61 28.38 -28.96
N TYR A 285 -3.68 29.19 -27.89
CA TYR A 285 -2.95 30.47 -27.80
C TYR A 285 -1.41 30.34 -27.88
N ARG A 286 -0.83 29.23 -27.42
CA ARG A 286 0.63 29.00 -27.54
C ARG A 286 1.05 28.66 -28.96
N TYR A 287 0.16 28.07 -29.76
CA TYR A 287 0.42 27.80 -31.17
C TYR A 287 0.08 29.00 -32.06
N ALA A 288 -0.94 29.77 -31.72
CA ALA A 288 -1.34 30.96 -32.47
C ALA A 288 -0.29 32.08 -32.47
N ARG A 289 0.54 32.19 -31.42
CA ARG A 289 1.65 33.18 -31.35
C ARG A 289 2.92 32.77 -32.10
N LYS A 290 3.00 31.54 -32.62
CA LYS A 290 4.19 31.05 -33.32
C LYS A 290 4.09 31.21 -34.84
N THR A 291 2.94 31.66 -35.33
CA THR A 291 2.63 31.82 -36.76
C THR A 291 2.37 33.28 -37.14
N SER A 292 2.67 34.22 -36.25
CA SER A 292 2.64 35.68 -36.46
C SER A 292 4.03 36.24 -36.22
#